data_AF-A0A3P6EL18-F1
#
_entry.id   AF-A0A3P6EL18-F1
#
_cell.length_a   1.000
_cell.length_b   1.000
_cell.length_c   1.000
_cell.angle_alpha   90.00
_cell.angle_beta   90.00
_cell.angle_gamma   90.00
#
_symmetry.space_group_name_H-M   'P 1'
#
loop_
_entity.id
_entity.type
_entity.pdbx_description
1 polymer ?
#
loop_
_entity_poly.entity_id
_entity_poly.type
_entity_poly.pdbx_seq_one_letter_code
_entity_poly.pdbx_strand_id
1 'polypeptide(L)'
;MFEEKMYAIAEKKSYAYDTQVVETHRNFRFINDWCVIEDVMYCFTTSGYCMWYDSKTRDWIDVKGSDMELLRMHRTCGLAWRPMLRILNLGGKLLVMWIPESKRNKREPEGRIWCAKIALEKRESEVWGKIEWANSVYDSYWFSSCVVSI
;
A
#
# COMPACT_ATOMS: atom_id res chain seq x y z
N MET A 1 17.18 9.65 -5.30
CA MET A 1 17.60 9.38 -3.93
C MET A 1 16.79 10.30 -3.05
N PHE A 2 16.04 9.76 -2.10
CA PHE A 2 15.41 10.60 -1.09
C PHE A 2 16.54 11.12 -0.20
N GLU A 3 16.69 12.43 -0.11
CA GLU A 3 17.68 13.05 0.77
C GLU A 3 17.20 12.93 2.23
N GLU A 4 18.00 13.35 3.22
CA GLU A 4 17.57 13.49 4.63
C GLU A 4 16.50 14.58 4.78
N LYS A 5 15.36 14.40 4.10
CA LYS A 5 14.27 15.34 3.93
C LYS A 5 12.96 14.66 4.27
N MET A 6 12.05 15.44 4.82
CA MET A 6 10.70 14.98 5.10
C MET A 6 9.82 15.18 3.85
N TYR A 7 9.19 14.09 3.42
CA TYR A 7 8.26 14.07 2.30
C TYR A 7 6.83 13.89 2.80
N ALA A 8 5.90 14.67 2.25
CA ALA A 8 4.48 14.60 2.58
C ALA A 8 3.62 14.53 1.32
N ILE A 9 2.54 13.74 1.39
CA ILE A 9 1.52 13.57 0.36
C ILE A 9 0.27 14.33 0.80
N ALA A 10 -0.27 15.22 -0.03
CA ALA A 10 -1.45 16.04 0.30
C ALA A 10 -2.42 16.16 -0.88
N GLU A 11 -3.73 16.01 -0.63
CA GLU A 11 -4.78 15.94 -1.67
C GLU A 11 -4.99 17.26 -2.46
N LYS A 12 -4.71 18.43 -1.88
CA LYS A 12 -4.76 19.73 -2.54
C LYS A 12 -3.80 20.73 -1.90
N LYS A 13 -2.96 21.38 -2.72
CA LYS A 13 -2.07 22.54 -2.43
C LYS A 13 -1.72 22.68 -0.93
N SER A 14 -0.72 21.93 -0.49
CA SER A 14 -0.12 22.11 0.83
C SER A 14 0.80 23.33 0.83
N TYR A 15 0.54 24.26 1.76
CA TYR A 15 1.52 25.27 2.16
C TYR A 15 2.68 24.54 2.86
N ALA A 16 3.90 24.68 2.33
CA ALA A 16 5.09 24.03 2.86
C ALA A 16 5.80 24.94 3.87
N TYR A 17 6.08 24.41 5.06
CA TYR A 17 7.26 24.81 5.83
C TYR A 17 8.35 23.81 5.49
N ASP A 18 9.39 24.23 4.77
CA ASP A 18 10.65 23.52 4.47
C ASP A 18 10.58 22.00 4.18
N THR A 19 9.49 21.53 3.58
CA THR A 19 9.26 20.13 3.20
C THR A 19 9.00 20.05 1.70
N GLN A 20 9.71 19.18 0.99
CA GLN A 20 9.38 18.92 -0.41
C GLN A 20 8.07 18.12 -0.48
N VAL A 21 7.02 18.79 -0.95
CA VAL A 21 5.71 18.20 -1.18
C VAL A 21 5.78 17.35 -2.45
N VAL A 22 5.43 16.06 -2.33
CA VAL A 22 5.15 15.23 -3.51
C VAL A 22 3.72 15.53 -3.91
N GLU A 23 3.53 16.40 -4.90
CA GLU A 23 2.20 16.76 -5.40
C GLU A 23 1.53 15.52 -6.03
N THR A 24 0.34 15.15 -5.54
CA THR A 24 -0.48 14.12 -6.19
C THR A 24 -1.37 14.77 -7.25
N HIS A 25 -1.27 14.29 -8.49
CA HIS A 25 -2.11 14.78 -9.59
C HIS A 25 -3.61 14.41 -9.43
N ARG A 26 -4.44 15.20 -10.14
CA ARG A 26 -5.92 15.42 -10.03
C ARG A 26 -6.87 14.21 -9.87
N ASN A 27 -6.41 12.97 -9.95
CA ASN A 27 -7.28 11.78 -10.02
C ASN A 27 -7.02 10.72 -8.93
N PHE A 28 -6.03 10.90 -8.05
CA PHE A 28 -5.77 9.94 -6.96
C PHE A 28 -6.51 10.36 -5.69
N ARG A 29 -7.71 9.79 -5.50
CA ARG A 29 -8.43 9.89 -4.23
C ARG A 29 -7.81 8.92 -3.22
N PHE A 30 -7.38 9.45 -2.08
CA PHE A 30 -6.96 8.81 -0.83
C PHE A 30 -5.82 7.76 -0.91
N ILE A 31 -4.57 8.23 -0.87
CA ILE A 31 -3.46 7.42 -0.35
C ILE A 31 -3.52 7.49 1.17
N ASN A 32 -3.91 6.39 1.83
CA ASN A 32 -4.06 6.34 3.29
C ASN A 32 -2.75 6.00 4.02
N ASP A 33 -1.85 5.27 3.36
CA ASP A 33 -0.55 4.87 3.90
C ASP A 33 0.44 4.71 2.75
N TRP A 34 1.73 4.81 3.04
CA TRP A 34 2.83 4.66 2.08
C TRP A 34 4.11 4.26 2.80
N CYS A 35 5.05 3.68 2.07
CA CYS A 35 6.37 3.38 2.63
C CYS A 35 7.47 3.60 1.58
N VAL A 36 8.71 3.65 2.04
CA VAL A 36 9.90 3.74 1.18
C VAL A 36 10.69 2.44 1.26
N ILE A 37 11.01 1.90 0.08
CA ILE A 37 11.88 0.73 -0.10
C ILE A 37 12.92 1.12 -1.15
N GLU A 38 14.20 0.99 -0.83
CA GLU A 38 15.32 1.27 -1.76
C GLU A 38 15.16 2.61 -2.51
N ASP A 39 14.87 3.68 -1.76
CA ASP A 39 14.61 5.02 -2.30
C ASP A 39 13.45 5.14 -3.29
N VAL A 40 12.48 4.24 -3.24
CA VAL A 40 11.24 4.32 -4.03
C VAL A 40 10.04 4.33 -3.08
N MET A 41 9.14 5.29 -3.27
CA MET A 41 7.87 5.36 -2.53
C MET A 41 6.86 4.42 -3.14
N TYR A 42 6.14 3.70 -2.27
CA TYR A 42 5.07 2.79 -2.64
C TYR A 42 3.80 3.12 -1.87
N CYS A 43 2.67 3.00 -2.53
CA CYS A 43 1.35 3.16 -1.90
C CYS A 43 0.32 2.21 -2.51
N PHE A 44 -0.88 2.20 -1.93
CA PHE A 44 -2.05 1.57 -2.53
C PHE A 44 -3.17 2.61 -2.69
N THR A 45 -3.85 2.55 -3.84
CA THR A 45 -5.06 3.34 -4.09
C THR A 45 -6.25 2.76 -3.32
N THR A 46 -7.32 3.55 -3.18
CA THR A 46 -8.61 3.04 -2.68
C THR A 46 -9.16 1.88 -3.51
N SER A 47 -8.82 1.81 -4.80
CA SER A 47 -9.22 0.73 -5.71
C SER A 47 -8.29 -0.50 -5.63
N GLY A 48 -7.34 -0.50 -4.70
CA GLY A 48 -6.42 -1.61 -4.42
C GLY A 48 -5.22 -1.72 -5.35
N TYR A 49 -5.01 -0.77 -6.27
CA TYR A 49 -3.80 -0.75 -7.11
C TYR A 49 -2.57 -0.42 -6.28
N CYS A 50 -1.52 -1.23 -6.43
CA CYS A 50 -0.20 -0.94 -5.90
C CYS A 50 0.51 0.04 -6.84
N MET A 51 1.00 1.16 -6.30
CA MET A 51 1.65 2.22 -7.07
C MET A 51 3.07 2.42 -6.58
N TRP A 52 3.95 2.84 -7.48
CA TRP A 52 5.27 3.36 -7.14
C TRP A 52 5.42 4.79 -7.67
N TYR A 53 6.17 5.63 -6.96
CA TYR A 53 6.45 6.99 -7.41
C TYR A 53 7.69 7.01 -8.30
N ASP A 54 7.52 7.40 -9.56
CA ASP A 54 8.63 7.64 -10.46
C ASP A 54 9.06 9.11 -10.36
N SER A 55 10.22 9.34 -9.75
CA SER A 55 10.78 10.68 -9.61
C SER A 55 11.12 11.34 -10.95
N LYS A 56 11.32 10.56 -12.03
CA LYS A 56 11.67 11.11 -13.35
C LYS A 56 10.46 11.75 -14.02
N THR A 57 9.35 11.02 -14.07
CA THR A 57 8.08 11.52 -14.62
C THR A 57 7.30 12.36 -13.60
N ARG A 58 7.66 12.28 -12.31
CA ARG A 58 6.98 12.89 -11.17
C ARG A 58 5.55 12.37 -10.99
N ASP A 59 5.30 11.13 -11.41
CA ASP A 59 3.99 10.50 -11.42
C ASP A 59 3.96 9.19 -10.61
N TRP A 60 2.75 8.78 -10.22
CA TRP A 60 2.48 7.47 -9.64
C TRP A 60 2.15 6.48 -10.75
N ILE A 61 2.90 5.38 -10.81
CA ILE A 61 2.82 4.36 -11.85
C ILE A 61 2.42 3.02 -11.23
N ASP A 62 1.58 2.25 -11.92
CA ASP A 62 1.17 0.92 -11.46
C ASP A 62 2.38 -0.01 -11.32
N VAL A 63 2.46 -0.71 -10.19
CA VAL A 63 3.30 -1.90 -10.05
C VAL A 63 2.65 -3.04 -10.84
N LYS A 64 3.38 -3.59 -11.81
CA LYS A 64 2.91 -4.69 -12.66
C LYS A 64 3.01 -6.04 -11.96
N GLY A 65 2.32 -7.05 -12.44
CA GLY A 65 2.43 -8.43 -11.92
C GLY A 65 1.13 -9.20 -12.11
N SER A 66 1.22 -10.45 -12.56
CA SER A 66 0.04 -11.30 -12.87
C SER A 66 -0.86 -11.50 -11.64
N ASP A 67 -0.26 -11.67 -10.47
CA ASP A 67 -1.00 -12.03 -9.26
C ASP A 67 -1.51 -10.80 -8.50
N MET A 68 -1.04 -9.61 -8.88
CA MET A 68 -1.47 -8.34 -8.27
C MET A 68 -2.95 -8.08 -8.53
N GLU A 69 -3.41 -8.34 -9.76
CA GLU A 69 -4.82 -8.18 -10.12
C GLU A 69 -5.72 -9.21 -9.40
N LEU A 70 -5.22 -10.43 -9.21
CA LEU A 70 -5.91 -11.47 -8.46
C LEU A 70 -6.12 -11.05 -6.99
N LEU A 71 -5.08 -10.52 -6.35
CA LEU A 71 -5.18 -9.99 -4.98
C LEU A 71 -6.08 -8.75 -4.90
N ARG A 72 -6.05 -7.89 -5.92
CA ARG A 72 -6.88 -6.67 -5.96
C ARG A 72 -8.37 -6.99 -5.97
N MET A 73 -8.77 -7.91 -6.85
CA MET A 73 -10.17 -8.24 -7.15
C MET A 73 -10.71 -9.46 -6.39
N HIS A 74 -9.94 -10.04 -5.46
CA HIS A 74 -10.39 -11.24 -4.75
C HIS A 74 -11.73 -11.01 -4.01
N ARG A 75 -12.69 -11.91 -4.21
CA ARG A 75 -14.09 -11.71 -3.77
C ARG A 75 -14.25 -11.53 -2.26
N THR A 76 -13.43 -12.21 -1.47
CA THR A 76 -13.55 -12.26 0.00
C THR A 76 -12.43 -11.52 0.70
N CYS A 77 -11.29 -11.31 0.05
CA CYS A 77 -10.11 -10.71 0.65
C CYS A 77 -9.43 -9.67 -0.24
N GLY A 78 -10.11 -9.19 -1.28
CA GLY A 78 -9.50 -8.25 -2.21
C GLY A 78 -9.14 -6.92 -1.57
N LEU A 79 -8.14 -6.23 -2.12
CA LEU A 79 -7.66 -4.92 -1.64
C LEU A 79 -8.55 -3.74 -2.03
N ALA A 80 -9.42 -3.91 -3.03
CA ALA A 80 -10.27 -2.82 -3.48
C ALA A 80 -11.32 -2.41 -2.42
N TRP A 81 -11.51 -1.09 -2.28
CA TRP A 81 -12.53 -0.44 -1.44
C TRP A 81 -12.37 -0.70 0.06
N ARG A 82 -11.14 -0.82 0.57
CA ARG A 82 -10.89 -1.17 1.98
C ARG A 82 -10.59 0.04 2.86
N PRO A 83 -11.28 0.18 4.01
CA PRO A 83 -11.17 1.37 4.87
C PRO A 83 -9.90 1.39 5.73
N MET A 84 -9.28 0.24 5.99
CA MET A 84 -8.06 0.14 6.79
C MET A 84 -7.00 -0.62 6.00
N LEU A 85 -5.92 0.09 5.65
CA LEU A 85 -4.78 -0.42 4.91
C LEU A 85 -3.50 0.14 5.55
N ARG A 86 -2.54 -0.75 5.84
CA ARG A 86 -1.21 -0.39 6.32
C ARG A 86 -0.15 -0.96 5.40
N ILE A 87 0.90 -0.19 5.15
CA ILE A 87 2.02 -0.57 4.28
C ILE A 87 3.33 -0.42 5.04
N LEU A 88 4.16 -1.44 4.99
CA LEU A 88 5.42 -1.49 5.72
C LEU A 88 6.54 -2.02 4.83
N ASN A 89 7.76 -1.54 5.07
CA ASN A 89 8.97 -2.14 4.53
C ASN A 89 9.39 -3.32 5.43
N LEU A 90 9.29 -4.54 4.90
CA LEU A 90 9.72 -5.77 5.55
C LEU A 90 10.94 -6.35 4.81
N GLY A 91 12.13 -5.92 5.20
CA GLY A 91 13.39 -6.43 4.66
C GLY A 91 13.52 -6.22 3.14
N GLY A 92 13.21 -5.02 2.65
CA GLY A 92 13.26 -4.68 1.23
C GLY A 92 12.02 -5.13 0.43
N LYS A 93 10.98 -5.59 1.11
CA LYS A 93 9.72 -6.06 0.49
C LYS A 93 8.53 -5.32 1.06
N LEU A 94 7.46 -5.26 0.29
CA LEU A 94 6.21 -4.68 0.77
C LEU A 94 5.48 -5.69 1.64
N LEU A 95 5.12 -5.27 2.85
CA LEU A 95 4.09 -5.91 3.66
C LEU A 95 2.85 -5.02 3.62
N VAL A 96 1.75 -5.53 3.10
CA VAL A 96 0.46 -4.85 3.11
C VAL A 96 -0.50 -5.58 4.03
N MET A 97 -1.21 -4.84 4.87
CA MET A 97 -2.20 -5.37 5.81
C MET A 97 -3.53 -4.64 5.62
N TRP A 98 -4.64 -5.38 5.61
CA TRP A 98 -5.96 -4.80 5.41
C TRP A 98 -7.07 -5.61 6.07
N ILE A 99 -8.17 -4.94 6.36
CA ILE A 99 -9.41 -5.59 6.79
C ILE A 99 -10.35 -5.65 5.59
N PRO A 100 -10.71 -6.84 5.08
CA PRO A 100 -11.69 -6.94 4.02
C PRO A 100 -13.05 -6.49 4.55
N GLU A 101 -13.82 -5.81 3.70
CA GLU A 101 -15.19 -5.47 4.02
C GLU A 101 -15.98 -6.78 4.12
N SER A 102 -16.45 -7.08 5.34
CA SER A 102 -17.37 -8.19 5.55
C SER A 102 -18.65 -7.90 4.77
N LYS A 103 -19.09 -8.81 3.90
CA LYS A 103 -20.50 -8.81 3.49
C LYS A 103 -21.31 -8.92 4.79
N ARG A 104 -22.21 -7.95 5.02
CA ARG A 104 -23.02 -7.72 6.22
C ARG A 104 -23.85 -8.94 6.68
N ASN A 105 -23.20 -10.03 7.10
CA ASN A 105 -23.83 -11.14 7.81
C ASN A 105 -23.30 -11.09 9.24
N LYS A 106 -24.13 -10.53 10.14
CA LYS A 106 -23.87 -10.28 11.57
C LYS A 106 -23.66 -11.56 12.43
N ARG A 107 -23.23 -12.66 11.83
CA ARG A 107 -23.14 -13.99 12.48
C ARG A 107 -21.74 -14.59 12.49
N GLU A 108 -20.77 -14.00 11.80
CA GLU A 108 -19.39 -14.47 11.86
C GLU A 108 -18.57 -13.64 12.85
N PRO A 109 -17.71 -14.28 13.67
CA PRO A 109 -16.87 -13.58 14.63
C PRO A 109 -16.00 -12.55 13.90
N GLU A 110 -15.90 -11.40 14.54
CA GLU A 110 -15.20 -10.19 14.13
C GLU A 110 -13.75 -10.46 13.69
N GLY A 111 -13.26 -9.67 12.72
CA GLY A 111 -11.86 -9.23 12.73
C GLY A 111 -10.79 -10.08 12.05
N ARG A 112 -11.00 -10.67 10.86
CA ARG A 112 -9.85 -11.20 10.10
C ARG A 112 -9.04 -10.06 9.47
N ILE A 113 -7.79 -9.91 9.89
CA ILE A 113 -6.82 -9.07 9.18
C ILE A 113 -6.14 -9.94 8.13
N TRP A 114 -6.10 -9.44 6.91
CA TRP A 114 -5.33 -10.03 5.84
C TRP A 114 -3.99 -9.34 5.73
N CYS A 115 -2.98 -10.12 5.40
CA CYS A 115 -1.65 -9.62 5.12
C CYS A 115 -1.08 -10.32 3.89
N ALA A 116 -0.28 -9.60 3.12
CA ALA A 116 0.45 -10.12 1.98
C ALA A 116 1.86 -9.53 1.96
N LYS A 117 2.82 -10.40 1.66
CA LYS A 117 4.21 -10.02 1.41
C LYS A 117 4.46 -10.03 -0.08
N ILE A 118 4.93 -8.91 -0.61
CA ILE A 118 5.13 -8.69 -2.04
C ILE A 118 6.60 -8.37 -2.26
N ALA A 119 7.27 -9.23 -3.02
CA ALA A 119 8.60 -8.95 -3.53
C ALA A 119 8.50 -7.98 -4.71
N LEU A 120 9.42 -7.02 -4.76
CA LEU A 120 9.50 -6.01 -5.80
C LEU A 120 10.71 -6.28 -6.69
N GLU A 121 10.54 -6.12 -8.00
CA GLU A 121 11.59 -6.20 -9.00
C GLU A 121 11.58 -4.90 -9.81
N LYS A 122 12.63 -4.07 -9.64
CA LYS A 122 12.79 -2.82 -10.38
C LYS A 122 13.48 -3.11 -11.71
N ARG A 123 12.86 -2.67 -12.81
CA ARG A 123 13.39 -2.69 -14.18
C ARG A 123 13.63 -1.25 -14.64
N GLU A 124 14.17 -1.05 -15.84
CA GLU A 124 14.61 0.28 -16.32
C GLU A 124 13.52 1.37 -16.22
N SER A 125 12.27 1.02 -16.53
CA SER A 125 11.12 1.94 -16.53
C SER A 125 9.89 1.40 -15.82
N GLU A 126 9.98 0.23 -15.19
CA GLU A 126 8.84 -0.47 -14.59
C GLU A 126 9.21 -1.07 -13.24
N VAL A 127 8.21 -1.25 -12.39
CA VAL A 127 8.34 -2.06 -11.19
C VAL A 127 7.34 -3.19 -11.26
N TRP A 128 7.82 -4.39 -10.99
CA TRP A 128 7.03 -5.62 -10.95
C TRP A 128 6.89 -6.11 -9.51
N GLY A 129 5.71 -6.62 -9.18
CA GLY A 129 5.35 -7.15 -7.88
C GLY A 129 5.01 -8.64 -8.00
N LYS A 130 5.57 -9.44 -7.10
CA LYS A 130 5.24 -10.86 -6.95
C LYS A 130 4.79 -11.12 -5.52
N ILE A 131 3.61 -11.70 -5.36
CA ILE A 131 3.10 -12.10 -4.04
C ILE A 131 3.89 -13.34 -3.58
N GLU A 132 4.62 -13.22 -2.47
CA GLU A 132 5.32 -14.36 -1.87
C GLU A 132 4.38 -15.21 -1.03
N TRP A 133 3.48 -14.54 -0.29
CA TRP A 133 2.40 -15.17 0.44
C TRP A 133 1.29 -14.15 0.72
N ALA A 134 0.07 -14.64 0.91
CA ALA A 134 -1.08 -13.87 1.37
C ALA A 134 -1.94 -14.74 2.27
N ASN A 135 -2.14 -14.34 3.52
CA ASN A 135 -2.87 -15.11 4.53
C ASN A 135 -3.71 -14.20 5.41
N SER A 136 -4.74 -14.77 6.05
CA SER A 136 -5.46 -14.10 7.12
C SER A 136 -4.92 -14.53 8.48
N VAL A 137 -4.70 -13.56 9.36
CA VAL A 137 -4.54 -13.82 10.79
C VAL A 137 -5.89 -13.61 11.48
N TYR A 138 -6.26 -14.56 12.34
CA TYR A 138 -7.44 -14.42 13.17
C TYR A 138 -7.12 -13.42 14.26
N ASP A 139 -7.94 -12.38 14.37
CA ASP A 139 -7.84 -11.44 15.45
C ASP A 139 -9.14 -11.46 16.26
N SER A 140 -9.01 -11.64 17.57
CA SER A 140 -10.13 -11.46 18.51
C SER A 140 -10.11 -10.06 19.12
N TYR A 141 -9.09 -9.23 18.82
CA TYR A 141 -8.90 -7.92 19.44
C TYR A 141 -8.16 -6.92 18.54
N TRP A 142 -8.86 -5.86 18.10
CA TRP A 142 -8.34 -4.67 17.42
C TRP A 142 -6.84 -4.37 17.65
N PHE A 143 -5.97 -4.72 16.69
CA PHE A 143 -4.56 -4.30 16.73
C PHE A 143 -4.43 -2.77 16.67
N SER A 144 -3.78 -2.19 17.67
CA SER A 144 -3.38 -0.77 17.67
C SER A 144 -2.04 -0.53 16.96
N SER A 145 -1.17 -1.55 16.86
CA SER A 145 0.14 -1.44 16.21
C SER A 145 0.70 -2.80 15.78
N CYS A 146 1.38 -2.84 14.63
CA CYS A 146 2.20 -3.98 14.21
C CYS A 146 3.67 -3.57 14.26
N VAL A 147 4.52 -4.36 14.92
CA VAL A 147 5.97 -4.17 14.93
C VAL A 147 6.60 -5.22 14.03
N VAL A 148 7.39 -4.77 13.06
CA VAL A 148 8.21 -5.63 12.24
C VAL A 148 9.56 -5.78 12.95
N SER A 149 9.85 -6.98 13.47
CA SER A 149 11.20 -7.32 13.91
C SER A 149 12.01 -7.73 12.67
N ILE A 150 13.09 -7.01 12.40
CA ILE A 150 14.08 -7.31 11.35
C ILE A 150 15.22 -8.10 11.98
#